data_AF-A0A967DB69-F1
#
_entry.id   AF-A0A967DB69-F1
#
_cell.length_a   1.000
_cell.length_b   1.000
_cell.length_c   1.000
_cell.angle_alpha   90.00
_cell.angle_beta   90.00
_cell.angle_gamma   90.00
#
_symmetry.space_group_name_H-M   'P 1'
#
loop_
_entity.id
_entity.type
_entity.pdbx_description
1 polymer ?
#
loop_
_entity_poly.entity_id
_entity_poly.type
_entity_poly.pdbx_seq_one_letter_code
_entity_poly.pdbx_strand_id
1 'polypeptide(L)'
;MRYVSTRGTAPELGFADVLLSGLASDGGLYVPTEWPTLPAAGDDYSSTATSIMATYIGDEISAEVLEAIVRDAYATFRHPEVAPLVQIEDDLWIQELFHGPTLAFKDLALQVVGRLFDHVLAERSDRVTIVGATSGDTGSAAIDAVKSCDNVDIVILYPHGRTSDVQRRQMTTVDSPNVHAVAVDGTFDDCQDLVKAMFADEQLRRDCNLSAVNSINWARVMAQIVYYVTASQAFAEPATFCVPTGNFGNVLAGWIAKSTGASIDHLLIASNAND
;
A
#
# COMPACT_ATOMS: atom_id res chain seq x y z
N MET A 1 0.41 -11.64 -15.76
CA MET A 1 0.48 -10.17 -15.97
C MET A 1 1.94 -9.76 -16.06
N ARG A 2 2.28 -8.71 -16.83
CA ARG A 2 3.64 -8.18 -16.95
C ARG A 2 3.68 -6.69 -16.66
N TYR A 3 4.84 -6.19 -16.26
CA TYR A 3 5.02 -4.82 -15.79
C TYR A 3 6.21 -4.14 -16.45
N VAL A 4 6.00 -2.91 -16.89
CA VAL A 4 7.01 -2.07 -17.54
C VAL A 4 7.29 -0.82 -16.72
N SER A 5 8.51 -0.30 -16.82
CA SER A 5 8.84 0.98 -16.21
C SER A 5 8.24 2.14 -17.02
N THR A 6 7.74 3.15 -16.32
CA THR A 6 7.31 4.43 -16.91
C THR A 6 8.43 5.18 -17.64
N ARG A 7 9.70 4.80 -17.47
CA ARG A 7 10.85 5.37 -18.21
C ARG A 7 11.35 4.47 -19.35
N GLY A 8 10.81 3.26 -19.48
CA GLY A 8 10.94 2.40 -20.65
C GLY A 8 12.29 1.72 -20.86
N THR A 9 13.25 1.82 -19.94
CA THR A 9 14.59 1.22 -20.10
C THR A 9 14.91 0.14 -19.07
N ALA A 10 14.15 0.03 -17.98
CA ALA A 10 14.23 -1.09 -17.07
C ALA A 10 13.64 -2.39 -17.67
N PRO A 11 14.09 -3.57 -17.22
CA PRO A 11 13.51 -4.84 -17.62
C PRO A 11 12.02 -4.92 -17.31
N GLU A 12 11.28 -5.57 -18.19
CA GLU A 12 9.90 -5.98 -17.91
C GLU A 12 9.91 -7.09 -16.85
N LEU A 13 9.05 -6.96 -15.83
CA LEU A 13 9.03 -7.84 -14.66
C LEU A 13 7.67 -8.53 -14.47
N GLY A 14 7.70 -9.63 -13.70
CA GLY A 14 6.50 -10.26 -13.16
C GLY A 14 5.99 -9.52 -11.92
N PHE A 15 4.80 -9.89 -11.44
CA PHE A 15 4.20 -9.27 -10.26
C PHE A 15 5.09 -9.41 -9.02
N ALA A 16 5.59 -10.61 -8.74
CA ALA A 16 6.42 -10.89 -7.56
C ALA A 16 7.71 -10.07 -7.57
N ASP A 17 8.33 -9.90 -8.75
CA ASP A 17 9.53 -9.07 -8.86
C ASP A 17 9.23 -7.58 -8.70
N VAL A 18 8.11 -7.09 -9.23
CA VAL A 18 7.66 -5.70 -9.03
C VAL A 18 7.34 -5.43 -7.57
N LEU A 19 6.64 -6.36 -6.93
CA LEU A 19 6.29 -6.30 -5.51
C LEU A 19 7.56 -6.07 -4.67
N LEU A 20 8.62 -6.86 -4.90
CA LEU A 20 9.86 -6.80 -4.13
C LEU A 20 10.79 -5.64 -4.53
N SER A 21 10.78 -5.23 -5.80
CA SER A 21 11.69 -4.19 -6.31
C SER A 21 11.27 -2.77 -5.90
N GLY A 22 9.96 -2.49 -5.89
CA GLY A 22 9.40 -1.16 -5.61
C GLY A 22 9.66 -0.13 -6.72
N LEU A 23 10.91 0.29 -6.92
CA LEU A 23 11.35 1.22 -7.97
C LEU A 23 12.01 0.45 -9.13
N ALA A 24 11.78 0.87 -10.36
CA ALA A 24 12.47 0.31 -11.51
C ALA A 24 13.96 0.71 -11.53
N SER A 25 14.81 -0.12 -12.14
CA SER A 25 16.26 0.11 -12.20
C SER A 25 16.67 1.38 -12.97
N ASP A 26 15.78 1.91 -13.81
CA ASP A 26 15.94 3.19 -14.52
C ASP A 26 15.40 4.40 -13.74
N GLY A 27 14.97 4.18 -12.50
CA GLY A 27 14.34 5.18 -11.63
C GLY A 27 12.89 5.50 -11.98
N GLY A 28 12.27 4.75 -12.90
CA GLY A 28 10.85 4.83 -13.20
C GLY A 28 10.00 4.01 -12.21
N LEU A 29 8.69 4.02 -12.44
CA LEU A 29 7.71 3.27 -11.67
C LEU A 29 7.20 2.09 -12.51
N TYR A 30 7.00 0.94 -11.89
CA TYR A 30 6.37 -0.19 -12.57
C TYR A 30 4.86 0.00 -12.68
N VAL A 31 4.33 -0.18 -13.88
CA VAL A 31 2.89 -0.19 -14.21
C VAL A 31 2.59 -1.42 -15.08
N PRO A 32 1.37 -1.98 -15.01
CA PRO A 32 1.04 -3.14 -15.83
C PRO A 32 1.09 -2.78 -17.31
N THR A 33 1.43 -3.74 -18.16
CA THR A 33 1.48 -3.55 -19.63
C THR A 33 0.12 -3.24 -20.24
N GLU A 34 -0.96 -3.59 -19.53
CA GLU A 34 -2.35 -3.34 -19.89
C GLU A 34 -3.19 -3.11 -18.64
N TRP A 35 -4.35 -2.47 -18.79
CA TRP A 35 -5.31 -2.26 -17.71
C TRP A 35 -6.45 -3.27 -17.85
N PRO A 36 -6.54 -4.32 -17.01
CA PRO A 36 -7.59 -5.32 -17.10
C PRO A 36 -8.97 -4.69 -16.85
N THR A 37 -9.98 -5.09 -17.61
CA THR A 37 -11.38 -4.76 -17.29
C THR A 37 -11.73 -5.28 -15.91
N LEU A 38 -12.45 -4.49 -15.11
CA LEU A 38 -12.86 -4.91 -13.77
C LEU A 38 -13.70 -6.19 -13.83
N PRO A 39 -13.40 -7.19 -12.99
CA PRO A 39 -14.28 -8.32 -12.80
C PRO A 39 -15.57 -7.88 -12.11
N ALA A 40 -16.58 -8.76 -12.10
CA ALA A 40 -17.72 -8.58 -11.21
C ALA A 40 -17.23 -8.53 -9.75
N ALA A 41 -17.84 -7.68 -8.93
CA ALA A 41 -17.59 -7.70 -7.50
C ALA A 41 -18.06 -9.01 -6.88
N GLY A 42 -17.40 -9.41 -5.81
CA GLY A 42 -17.80 -10.55 -4.99
C GLY A 42 -18.89 -10.17 -3.99
N ASP A 43 -19.23 -11.12 -3.13
CA ASP A 43 -20.28 -10.94 -2.10
C ASP A 43 -19.86 -10.00 -0.96
N ASP A 44 -18.55 -9.82 -0.76
CA ASP A 44 -17.98 -8.98 0.28
C ASP A 44 -16.71 -8.23 -0.20
N TYR A 45 -16.13 -7.42 0.70
CA TYR A 45 -14.94 -6.63 0.38
C TYR A 45 -13.73 -7.53 0.04
N SER A 46 -13.55 -8.64 0.76
CA SER A 46 -12.40 -9.55 0.61
C SER A 46 -12.45 -10.31 -0.72
N SER A 47 -13.62 -10.83 -1.09
CA SER A 47 -13.85 -11.50 -2.37
C SER A 47 -13.71 -10.52 -3.54
N THR A 48 -14.28 -9.32 -3.43
CA THR A 48 -14.09 -8.24 -4.43
C THR A 48 -12.62 -7.88 -4.59
N ALA A 49 -11.89 -7.71 -3.47
CA ALA A 49 -10.45 -7.44 -3.50
C ALA A 49 -9.67 -8.58 -4.17
N THR A 50 -9.97 -9.83 -3.82
CA THR A 50 -9.32 -11.01 -4.39
C THR A 50 -9.50 -11.05 -5.90
N SER A 51 -10.74 -10.88 -6.39
CA SER A 51 -11.02 -10.88 -7.84
C SER A 51 -10.29 -9.76 -8.57
N ILE A 52 -10.31 -8.53 -8.04
CA ILE A 52 -9.62 -7.39 -8.67
C ILE A 52 -8.10 -7.62 -8.68
N MET A 53 -7.51 -7.96 -7.53
CA MET A 53 -6.06 -8.16 -7.41
C MET A 53 -5.56 -9.32 -8.27
N ALA A 54 -6.33 -10.41 -8.38
CA ALA A 54 -5.98 -11.56 -9.22
C ALA A 54 -5.70 -11.15 -10.68
N THR A 55 -6.44 -10.17 -11.23
CA THR A 55 -6.20 -9.69 -12.61
C THR A 55 -4.81 -9.08 -12.82
N TYR A 56 -4.25 -8.48 -11.76
CA TYR A 56 -2.93 -7.84 -11.78
C TYR A 56 -1.81 -8.79 -11.36
N ILE A 57 -2.11 -9.79 -10.54
CA ILE A 57 -1.13 -10.79 -10.09
C ILE A 57 -0.91 -11.86 -11.18
N GLY A 58 -1.98 -12.27 -11.87
CA GLY A 58 -1.94 -13.38 -12.82
C GLY A 58 -1.64 -14.70 -12.10
N ASP A 59 -0.93 -15.60 -12.77
CA ASP A 59 -0.68 -16.97 -12.26
C ASP A 59 0.49 -17.08 -11.28
N GLU A 60 1.07 -15.95 -10.82
CA GLU A 60 2.23 -15.96 -9.92
C GLU A 60 1.88 -16.30 -8.48
N ILE A 61 0.62 -16.12 -8.07
CA ILE A 61 0.09 -16.56 -6.77
C ILE A 61 -1.24 -17.25 -7.04
N SER A 62 -1.45 -18.46 -6.50
CA SER A 62 -2.69 -19.19 -6.72
C SER A 62 -3.90 -18.43 -6.16
N ALA A 63 -5.07 -18.62 -6.76
CA ALA A 63 -6.30 -17.96 -6.32
C ALA A 63 -6.61 -18.26 -4.85
N GLU A 64 -6.40 -19.49 -4.40
CA GLU A 64 -6.64 -19.94 -3.03
C GLU A 64 -5.69 -19.26 -2.04
N VAL A 65 -4.41 -19.10 -2.41
CA VAL A 65 -3.42 -18.41 -1.58
C VAL A 65 -3.75 -16.92 -1.51
N LEU A 66 -4.08 -16.29 -2.64
CA LEU A 66 -4.44 -14.88 -2.69
C LEU A 66 -5.69 -14.61 -1.84
N GLU A 67 -6.73 -15.45 -1.95
CA GLU A 67 -7.94 -15.34 -1.16
C GLU A 67 -7.65 -15.41 0.35
N ALA A 68 -6.81 -16.37 0.76
CA ALA A 68 -6.39 -16.50 2.16
C ALA A 68 -5.66 -15.24 2.66
N ILE A 69 -4.68 -14.76 1.89
CA ILE A 69 -3.92 -13.54 2.21
C ILE A 69 -4.84 -12.34 2.36
N VAL A 70 -5.75 -12.15 1.40
CA VAL A 70 -6.66 -11.00 1.35
C VAL A 70 -7.66 -11.05 2.51
N ARG A 71 -8.23 -12.22 2.80
CA ARG A 71 -9.15 -12.41 3.92
C ARG A 71 -8.45 -12.16 5.26
N ASP A 72 -7.25 -12.67 5.43
CA ASP A 72 -6.48 -12.49 6.67
C ASP A 72 -6.02 -11.04 6.85
N ALA A 73 -5.76 -10.32 5.77
CA ALA A 73 -5.47 -8.89 5.80
C ALA A 73 -6.67 -8.08 6.28
N TYR A 74 -7.84 -8.26 5.65
CA TYR A 74 -9.02 -7.46 5.96
C TYR A 74 -9.75 -7.90 7.23
N ALA A 75 -9.50 -9.10 7.74
CA ALA A 75 -9.94 -9.52 9.08
C ALA A 75 -9.35 -8.65 10.23
N THR A 76 -8.29 -7.88 9.96
CA THR A 76 -7.70 -6.93 10.92
C THR A 76 -8.51 -5.64 11.08
N PHE A 77 -9.50 -5.40 10.21
CA PHE A 77 -10.34 -4.20 10.23
C PHE A 77 -11.48 -4.38 11.21
N ARG A 78 -11.77 -3.32 11.98
CA ARG A 78 -12.81 -3.32 13.02
C ARG A 78 -14.22 -3.15 12.47
N HIS A 79 -14.36 -2.84 11.19
CA HIS A 79 -15.65 -2.66 10.52
C HIS A 79 -15.87 -3.81 9.51
N PRO A 80 -17.04 -4.48 9.52
CA PRO A 80 -17.30 -5.64 8.65
C PRO A 80 -17.23 -5.29 7.16
N GLU A 81 -17.60 -4.06 6.78
CA GLU A 81 -17.51 -3.60 5.38
C GLU A 81 -16.10 -3.12 4.98
N VAL A 82 -15.14 -3.10 5.91
CA VAL A 82 -13.74 -2.64 5.75
C VAL A 82 -13.60 -1.14 5.44
N ALA A 83 -14.33 -0.63 4.44
CA ALA A 83 -14.35 0.74 3.95
C ALA A 83 -15.81 1.25 3.77
N PRO A 84 -16.58 1.44 4.86
CA PRO A 84 -17.99 1.82 4.79
C PRO A 84 -18.19 3.24 4.24
N LEU A 85 -19.37 3.48 3.69
CA LEU A 85 -19.85 4.80 3.29
C LEU A 85 -20.82 5.34 4.34
N VAL A 86 -20.55 6.55 4.84
CA VAL A 86 -21.40 7.25 5.81
C VAL A 86 -21.94 8.51 5.16
N GLN A 87 -23.26 8.60 5.04
CA GLN A 87 -23.91 9.82 4.55
C GLN A 87 -23.83 10.90 5.62
N ILE A 88 -23.36 12.08 5.23
CA ILE A 88 -23.27 13.24 6.13
C ILE A 88 -24.22 14.37 5.75
N GLU A 89 -24.57 14.50 4.47
CA GLU A 89 -25.59 15.43 3.96
C GLU A 89 -26.29 14.80 2.73
N ASP A 90 -27.29 15.49 2.19
CA ASP A 90 -27.92 15.08 0.93
C ASP A 90 -26.87 15.02 -0.17
N ASP A 91 -26.75 13.85 -0.80
CA ASP A 91 -25.77 13.57 -1.87
C ASP A 91 -24.29 13.78 -1.47
N LEU A 92 -23.99 13.72 -0.16
CA LEU A 92 -22.63 13.85 0.37
C LEU A 92 -22.31 12.72 1.34
N TRP A 93 -21.24 11.98 1.02
CA TRP A 93 -20.82 10.79 1.75
C TRP A 93 -19.34 10.87 2.12
N ILE A 94 -18.99 10.30 3.27
CA ILE A 94 -17.61 10.02 3.67
C ILE A 94 -17.37 8.53 3.48
N GLN A 95 -16.32 8.18 2.73
CA GLN A 95 -15.78 6.83 2.73
C GLN A 95 -14.77 6.68 3.86
N GLU A 96 -15.12 5.92 4.89
CA GLU A 96 -14.29 5.76 6.08
C GLU A 96 -13.18 4.74 5.83
N LEU A 97 -11.97 5.22 5.51
CA LEU A 97 -10.81 4.37 5.25
C LEU A 97 -9.90 4.17 6.48
N PHE A 98 -10.44 4.32 7.70
CA PHE A 98 -9.65 4.35 8.94
C PHE A 98 -10.03 3.23 9.94
N HIS A 99 -10.74 2.20 9.48
CA HIS A 99 -11.12 1.07 10.35
C HIS A 99 -10.03 0.02 10.54
N GLY A 100 -8.91 0.18 9.84
CA GLY A 100 -7.73 -0.67 9.96
C GLY A 100 -6.97 -0.47 11.29
N PRO A 101 -5.97 -1.31 11.55
CA PRO A 101 -5.26 -1.38 12.83
C PRO A 101 -4.62 -0.06 13.25
N THR A 102 -4.24 0.80 12.31
CA THR A 102 -3.52 2.05 12.60
C THR A 102 -4.34 3.32 12.41
N LEU A 103 -5.64 3.17 12.11
CA LEU A 103 -6.58 4.30 11.94
C LEU A 103 -6.28 5.17 10.71
N ALA A 104 -5.65 4.60 9.67
CA ALA A 104 -5.29 5.34 8.47
C ALA A 104 -5.55 4.53 7.19
N PHE A 105 -5.86 5.22 6.10
CA PHE A 105 -6.15 4.61 4.79
C PHE A 105 -5.01 3.75 4.22
N LYS A 106 -3.79 3.91 4.74
CA LYS A 106 -2.63 3.13 4.33
C LYS A 106 -2.78 1.66 4.72
N ASP A 107 -3.59 1.36 5.75
CA ASP A 107 -3.87 -0.01 6.19
C ASP A 107 -4.49 -0.85 5.08
N LEU A 108 -5.38 -0.27 4.25
CA LEU A 108 -6.10 -0.98 3.19
C LEU A 108 -5.13 -1.62 2.20
N ALA A 109 -4.02 -0.93 1.93
CA ALA A 109 -2.98 -1.42 1.04
C ALA A 109 -1.95 -2.26 1.80
N LEU A 110 -1.41 -1.73 2.90
CA LEU A 110 -0.23 -2.31 3.52
C LEU A 110 -0.51 -3.66 4.18
N GLN A 111 -1.70 -3.89 4.74
CA GLN A 111 -2.03 -5.19 5.33
C GLN A 111 -1.97 -6.33 4.32
N VAL A 112 -2.38 -6.09 3.08
CA VAL A 112 -2.27 -7.07 1.99
C VAL A 112 -0.83 -7.15 1.50
N VAL A 113 -0.18 -6.00 1.27
CA VAL A 113 1.20 -5.95 0.75
C VAL A 113 2.19 -6.66 1.67
N GLY A 114 2.09 -6.49 2.99
CA GLY A 114 3.00 -7.15 3.95
C GLY A 114 2.92 -8.68 3.86
N ARG A 115 1.71 -9.22 3.77
CA ARG A 115 1.47 -10.67 3.61
C ARG A 115 1.90 -11.20 2.24
N LEU A 116 1.69 -10.43 1.16
CA LEU A 116 2.20 -10.76 -0.16
C LEU A 116 3.74 -10.80 -0.18
N PHE A 117 4.39 -9.82 0.47
CA PHE A 117 5.84 -9.79 0.62
C PHE A 117 6.33 -11.07 1.29
N ASP A 118 5.77 -11.40 2.45
CA ASP A 118 6.20 -12.56 3.23
C ASP A 118 5.99 -13.88 2.49
N HIS A 119 4.85 -14.02 1.80
CA HIS A 119 4.56 -15.19 0.96
C HIS A 119 5.60 -15.35 -0.17
N VAL A 120 5.82 -14.31 -0.96
CA VAL A 120 6.77 -14.36 -2.09
C VAL A 120 8.20 -14.59 -1.62
N LEU A 121 8.61 -13.99 -0.48
CA LEU A 121 9.93 -14.20 0.10
C LEU A 121 10.09 -15.64 0.62
N ALA A 122 9.07 -16.20 1.26
CA ALA A 122 9.08 -17.59 1.69
C ALA A 122 9.25 -18.56 0.51
N GLU A 123 8.52 -18.37 -0.59
CA GLU A 123 8.67 -19.18 -1.81
C GLU A 123 10.08 -19.09 -2.42
N ARG A 124 10.72 -17.93 -2.29
CA ARG A 124 12.10 -17.69 -2.74
C ARG A 124 13.17 -18.14 -1.74
N SER A 125 12.78 -18.57 -0.54
CA SER A 125 13.70 -18.82 0.58
C SER A 125 14.62 -17.63 0.86
N ASP A 126 14.05 -16.42 0.79
CA ASP A 126 14.75 -15.14 0.92
C ASP A 126 14.18 -14.32 2.09
N ARG A 127 14.91 -13.28 2.51
CA ARG A 127 14.49 -12.35 3.57
C ARG A 127 14.87 -10.92 3.22
N VAL A 128 14.08 -9.95 3.65
CA VAL A 128 14.33 -8.54 3.33
C VAL A 128 14.31 -7.66 4.57
N THR A 129 15.14 -6.61 4.58
CA THR A 129 15.04 -5.53 5.57
C THR A 129 14.39 -4.31 4.93
N ILE A 130 13.16 -4.00 5.32
CA ILE A 130 12.46 -2.78 4.94
C ILE A 130 13.02 -1.61 5.75
N VAL A 131 13.52 -0.58 5.08
CA VAL A 131 13.97 0.64 5.75
C VAL A 131 13.20 1.85 5.24
N GLY A 132 12.64 2.63 6.16
CA GLY A 132 11.83 3.79 5.83
C GLY A 132 11.95 4.93 6.82
N ALA A 133 11.55 6.12 6.39
CA ALA A 133 11.40 7.30 7.23
C ALA A 133 9.93 7.70 7.30
N THR A 134 9.47 8.16 8.46
CA THR A 134 8.09 8.64 8.62
C THR A 134 7.98 9.88 9.48
N SER A 135 6.95 10.67 9.21
CA SER A 135 6.43 11.68 10.13
C SER A 135 5.38 11.13 11.10
N GLY A 136 4.85 9.90 10.87
CA GLY A 136 3.91 9.24 11.76
C GLY A 136 3.15 8.07 11.12
N ASP A 137 2.06 8.34 10.40
CA ASP A 137 1.08 7.31 10.00
C ASP A 137 1.66 6.22 9.10
N THR A 138 2.54 6.57 8.17
CA THR A 138 3.10 5.60 7.22
C THR A 138 3.94 4.55 7.92
N GLY A 139 4.73 4.93 8.92
CA GLY A 139 5.54 4.00 9.69
C GLY A 139 4.68 3.06 10.52
N SER A 140 3.62 3.58 11.14
CA SER A 140 2.67 2.78 11.92
C SER A 140 2.03 1.70 11.05
N ALA A 141 1.46 2.08 9.89
CA ALA A 141 0.81 1.15 8.98
C ALA A 141 1.78 0.12 8.38
N ALA A 142 3.02 0.52 8.09
CA ALA A 142 4.04 -0.39 7.57
C ALA A 142 4.50 -1.40 8.64
N ILE A 143 4.74 -0.94 9.86
CA ILE A 143 5.08 -1.81 11.00
C ILE A 143 3.96 -2.81 11.25
N ASP A 144 2.72 -2.34 11.34
CA ASP A 144 1.60 -3.22 11.65
C ASP A 144 1.39 -4.30 10.58
N ALA A 145 1.62 -3.95 9.30
CA ALA A 145 1.50 -4.85 8.18
C ALA A 145 2.52 -6.00 8.16
N VAL A 146 3.71 -5.80 8.74
CA VAL A 146 4.81 -6.78 8.67
C VAL A 146 5.25 -7.33 10.02
N LYS A 147 4.69 -6.86 11.14
CA LYS A 147 5.06 -7.30 12.49
C LYS A 147 4.92 -8.81 12.73
N SER A 148 4.11 -9.49 11.92
CA SER A 148 3.90 -10.95 12.02
C SER A 148 4.55 -11.72 10.87
N CYS A 149 5.28 -11.05 9.99
CA CYS A 149 5.94 -11.68 8.84
C CYS A 149 7.22 -12.37 9.29
N ASP A 150 7.43 -13.58 8.82
CA ASP A 150 8.62 -14.35 9.16
C ASP A 150 9.84 -13.84 8.40
N ASN A 151 9.68 -13.43 7.13
CA ASN A 151 10.77 -13.15 6.19
C ASN A 151 11.06 -11.66 5.99
N VAL A 152 10.48 -10.80 6.82
CA VAL A 152 10.59 -9.34 6.71
C VAL A 152 11.05 -8.76 8.03
N ASP A 153 12.16 -8.04 8.02
CA ASP A 153 12.58 -7.14 9.10
C ASP A 153 12.21 -5.71 8.71
N ILE A 154 11.85 -4.85 9.67
CA ILE A 154 11.47 -3.47 9.40
C ILE A 154 12.14 -2.47 10.35
N VAL A 155 12.77 -1.46 9.76
CA VAL A 155 13.42 -0.34 10.45
C VAL A 155 12.76 0.97 10.02
N ILE A 156 12.05 1.63 10.95
CA ILE A 156 11.41 2.91 10.70
C ILE A 156 12.11 4.02 11.49
N LEU A 157 12.69 4.97 10.76
CA LEU A 157 13.26 6.20 11.29
C LEU A 157 12.14 7.23 11.47
N TYR A 158 12.06 7.83 12.65
CA TYR A 158 11.14 8.93 12.93
C TYR A 158 11.83 10.03 13.75
N PRO A 159 11.48 11.31 13.55
CA PRO A 159 12.12 12.42 14.25
C PRO A 159 11.69 12.45 15.72
N HIS A 160 12.67 12.37 16.61
CA HIS A 160 12.47 12.37 18.06
C HIS A 160 11.74 13.65 18.51
N GLY A 161 10.62 13.48 19.23
CA GLY A 161 9.82 14.60 19.73
C GLY A 161 9.02 15.39 18.67
N ARG A 162 9.00 14.95 17.41
CA ARG A 162 8.28 15.65 16.31
C ARG A 162 7.16 14.81 15.66
N THR A 163 6.89 13.61 16.18
CA THR A 163 5.75 12.76 15.82
C THR A 163 4.69 12.84 16.92
N SER A 164 3.40 12.76 16.57
CA SER A 164 2.34 12.76 17.58
C SER A 164 2.46 11.56 18.52
N ASP A 165 2.01 11.69 19.77
CA ASP A 165 2.13 10.60 20.74
C ASP A 165 1.36 9.34 20.34
N VAL A 166 0.23 9.48 19.64
CA VAL A 166 -0.56 8.35 19.13
C VAL A 166 0.25 7.56 18.11
N GLN A 167 0.76 8.25 17.07
CA GLN A 167 1.56 7.62 16.01
C GLN A 167 2.87 7.04 16.56
N ARG A 168 3.55 7.76 17.47
CA ARG A 168 4.77 7.26 18.12
C ARG A 168 4.48 5.96 18.86
N ARG A 169 3.40 5.90 19.66
CA ARG A 169 3.03 4.68 20.39
C ARG A 169 2.69 3.54 19.44
N GLN A 170 1.93 3.79 18.39
CA GLN A 170 1.63 2.78 17.36
C GLN A 170 2.89 2.15 16.76
N MET A 171 3.99 2.90 16.65
CA MET A 171 5.28 2.36 16.19
C MET A 171 6.10 1.70 17.30
N THR A 172 6.19 2.32 18.49
CA THR A 172 7.19 1.94 19.51
C THR A 172 6.69 0.94 20.55
N THR A 173 5.39 0.61 20.57
CA THR A 173 4.83 -0.36 21.53
C THR A 173 4.49 -1.71 20.88
N VAL A 174 4.95 -1.94 19.65
CA VAL A 174 4.81 -3.24 18.98
C VAL A 174 5.85 -4.18 19.55
N ASP A 175 5.38 -5.25 20.19
CA ASP A 175 6.22 -6.30 20.76
C ASP A 175 6.43 -7.41 19.71
N SER A 176 7.32 -7.14 18.75
CA SER A 176 7.71 -8.12 17.74
C SER A 176 9.21 -8.04 17.45
N PRO A 177 9.93 -9.17 17.36
CA PRO A 177 11.38 -9.17 17.22
C PRO A 177 11.89 -8.58 15.89
N ASN A 178 11.06 -8.57 14.84
CA ASN A 178 11.40 -8.06 13.52
C ASN A 178 11.12 -6.56 13.33
N VAL A 179 10.61 -5.87 14.36
CA VAL A 179 10.20 -4.46 14.31
C VAL A 179 11.20 -3.58 15.05
N HIS A 180 11.71 -2.56 14.36
CA HIS A 180 12.67 -1.61 14.91
C HIS A 180 12.25 -0.17 14.62
N ALA A 181 11.69 0.51 15.63
CA ALA A 181 11.37 1.93 15.55
C ALA A 181 12.54 2.77 16.11
N VAL A 182 13.20 3.54 15.25
CA VAL A 182 14.41 4.32 15.58
C VAL A 182 14.08 5.80 15.67
N ALA A 183 14.20 6.36 16.87
CA ALA A 183 14.10 7.79 17.10
C ALA A 183 15.38 8.49 16.63
N VAL A 184 15.28 9.41 15.69
CA VAL A 184 16.39 10.22 15.18
C VAL A 184 16.35 11.59 15.81
N ASP A 185 17.46 12.02 16.44
CA ASP A 185 17.59 13.40 16.93
C ASP A 185 17.80 14.35 15.73
N GLY A 186 16.69 14.84 15.19
CA GLY A 186 16.67 15.63 13.96
C GLY A 186 15.26 15.85 13.41
N THR A 187 15.21 16.20 12.14
CA THR A 187 14.00 16.47 11.38
C THR A 187 13.53 15.25 10.58
N PHE A 188 12.33 15.35 9.98
CA PHE A 188 11.87 14.33 9.05
C PHE A 188 12.79 14.26 7.82
N ASP A 189 13.30 15.39 7.34
CA ASP A 189 14.23 15.45 6.21
C ASP A 189 15.54 14.72 6.55
N ASP A 190 16.06 14.89 7.77
CA ASP A 190 17.23 14.14 8.25
C ASP A 190 16.98 12.62 8.24
N CYS A 191 15.77 12.18 8.64
CA CYS A 191 15.39 10.77 8.55
C CYS A 191 15.39 10.29 7.09
N GLN A 192 14.86 11.08 6.16
CA GLN A 192 14.86 10.75 4.73
C GLN A 192 16.27 10.68 4.17
N ASP A 193 17.16 11.59 4.57
CA ASP A 193 18.53 11.62 4.10
C ASP A 193 19.35 10.45 4.62
N LEU A 194 19.13 10.02 5.87
CA LEU A 194 19.70 8.77 6.40
C LEU A 194 19.23 7.55 5.58
N VAL A 195 17.94 7.47 5.25
CA VAL A 195 17.42 6.40 4.39
C VAL A 195 18.08 6.42 3.01
N LYS A 196 18.18 7.59 2.36
CA LYS A 196 18.86 7.73 1.07
C LYS A 196 20.34 7.30 1.16
N ALA A 197 21.03 7.68 2.24
CA ALA A 197 22.42 7.29 2.47
C ALA A 197 22.57 5.77 2.61
N MET A 198 21.66 5.11 3.34
CA MET A 198 21.64 3.64 3.44
C MET A 198 21.43 2.96 2.08
N PHE A 199 20.57 3.52 1.21
CA PHE A 199 20.38 3.00 -0.15
C PHE A 199 21.50 3.34 -1.13
N ALA A 200 22.32 4.36 -0.84
CA ALA A 200 23.50 4.69 -1.65
C ALA A 200 24.72 3.83 -1.28
N ASP A 201 24.72 3.22 -0.09
CA ASP A 201 25.75 2.27 0.35
C ASP A 201 25.47 0.87 -0.23
N GLU A 202 26.20 0.52 -1.28
CA GLU A 202 26.05 -0.79 -1.95
C GLU A 202 26.38 -1.98 -1.04
N GLN A 203 27.32 -1.82 -0.11
CA GLN A 203 27.70 -2.91 0.78
C GLN A 203 26.59 -3.14 1.81
N LEU A 204 26.12 -2.08 2.47
CA LEU A 204 25.02 -2.16 3.43
C LEU A 204 23.76 -2.73 2.77
N ARG A 205 23.43 -2.28 1.56
CA ARG A 205 22.30 -2.80 0.78
C ARG A 205 22.36 -4.31 0.57
N ARG A 206 23.54 -4.85 0.23
CA ARG A 206 23.73 -6.28 -0.02
C ARG A 206 23.72 -7.07 1.29
N ASP A 207 24.47 -6.61 2.28
CA ASP A 207 24.66 -7.31 3.55
C ASP A 207 23.35 -7.39 4.36
N CYS A 208 22.49 -6.38 4.27
CA CYS A 208 21.20 -6.35 4.97
C CYS A 208 19.99 -6.66 4.07
N ASN A 209 20.20 -6.98 2.79
CA ASN A 209 19.16 -7.11 1.77
C ASN A 209 18.09 -6.00 1.87
N LEU A 210 18.53 -4.74 1.75
CA LEU A 210 17.66 -3.58 1.98
C LEU A 210 16.61 -3.46 0.86
N SER A 211 15.34 -3.31 1.26
CA SER A 211 14.25 -2.93 0.36
C SER A 211 13.48 -1.73 0.90
N ALA A 212 12.80 -1.05 -0.02
CA ALA A 212 12.06 0.17 0.25
C ALA A 212 10.57 -0.10 0.01
N VAL A 213 9.76 -0.12 1.08
CA VAL A 213 8.29 -0.17 0.95
C VAL A 213 7.76 1.26 0.95
N ASN A 214 7.78 1.83 -0.25
CA ASN A 214 7.52 3.26 -0.46
C ASN A 214 6.10 3.48 -1.01
N SER A 215 5.65 4.74 -1.09
CA SER A 215 4.33 5.08 -1.68
C SER A 215 4.21 4.77 -3.17
N ILE A 216 5.31 4.40 -3.81
CA ILE A 216 5.41 4.12 -5.24
C ILE A 216 5.25 2.64 -5.59
N ASN A 217 5.21 1.74 -4.59
CA ASN A 217 5.07 0.32 -4.84
C ASN A 217 3.71 0.03 -5.51
N TRP A 218 3.75 -0.64 -6.66
CA TRP A 218 2.56 -0.95 -7.46
C TRP A 218 1.46 -1.66 -6.66
N ALA A 219 1.83 -2.64 -5.81
CA ALA A 219 0.86 -3.42 -5.06
C ALA A 219 0.04 -2.55 -4.08
N ARG A 220 0.57 -1.40 -3.66
CA ARG A 220 -0.20 -0.44 -2.86
C ARG A 220 -1.29 0.24 -3.68
N VAL A 221 -0.98 0.67 -4.90
CA VAL A 221 -1.97 1.29 -5.80
C VAL A 221 -3.01 0.27 -6.20
N MET A 222 -2.59 -0.95 -6.55
CA MET A 222 -3.48 -2.07 -6.87
C MET A 222 -4.51 -2.32 -5.77
N ALA A 223 -4.09 -2.41 -4.51
CA ALA A 223 -4.99 -2.65 -3.38
C ALA A 223 -5.98 -1.51 -3.15
N GLN A 224 -5.59 -0.27 -3.50
CA GLN A 224 -6.44 0.91 -3.35
C GLN A 224 -7.57 0.99 -4.38
N ILE A 225 -7.49 0.24 -5.50
CA ILE A 225 -8.56 0.20 -6.51
C ILE A 225 -9.86 -0.32 -5.89
N VAL A 226 -9.76 -1.28 -4.97
CA VAL A 226 -10.90 -2.02 -4.41
C VAL A 226 -11.94 -1.09 -3.80
N TYR A 227 -11.54 -0.16 -2.94
CA TYR A 227 -12.50 0.69 -2.24
C TYR A 227 -13.20 1.70 -3.16
N TYR A 228 -12.61 2.07 -4.30
CA TYR A 228 -13.33 2.85 -5.31
C TYR A 228 -14.40 2.00 -6.00
N VAL A 229 -14.08 0.74 -6.33
CA VAL A 229 -15.03 -0.18 -6.95
C VAL A 229 -16.21 -0.44 -6.00
N THR A 230 -15.95 -0.83 -4.76
CA THR A 230 -17.01 -1.12 -3.77
C THR A 230 -17.86 0.10 -3.47
N ALA A 231 -17.26 1.29 -3.33
CA ALA A 231 -18.02 2.51 -3.11
C ALA A 231 -18.88 2.90 -4.30
N SER A 232 -18.35 2.80 -5.53
CA SER A 232 -19.11 3.18 -6.74
C SER A 232 -20.36 2.31 -6.94
N GLN A 233 -20.38 1.09 -6.43
CA GLN A 233 -21.51 0.16 -6.52
C GLN A 233 -22.66 0.50 -5.58
N ALA A 234 -22.42 1.34 -4.56
CA ALA A 234 -23.47 1.80 -3.64
C ALA A 234 -24.43 2.81 -4.30
N PHE A 235 -24.09 3.33 -5.48
CA PHE A 235 -24.83 4.38 -6.17
C PHE A 235 -25.37 3.89 -7.52
N ALA A 236 -26.59 4.31 -7.86
CA ALA A 236 -27.21 3.98 -9.15
C ALA A 236 -26.59 4.79 -10.31
N GLU A 237 -26.20 6.03 -10.03
CA GLU A 237 -25.56 6.94 -10.97
C GLU A 237 -24.05 7.06 -10.67
N PRO A 238 -23.21 7.40 -11.67
CA PRO A 238 -21.78 7.59 -11.46
C PRO A 238 -21.47 8.63 -10.37
N ALA A 239 -20.63 8.25 -9.40
CA ALA A 239 -20.27 9.12 -8.28
C ALA A 239 -19.02 9.97 -8.56
N THR A 240 -18.94 11.14 -7.93
CA THR A 240 -17.71 11.96 -7.89
C THR A 240 -16.95 11.71 -6.60
N PHE A 241 -15.65 11.41 -6.70
CA PHE A 241 -14.78 11.19 -5.54
C PHE A 241 -13.87 12.39 -5.32
N CYS A 242 -13.88 12.95 -4.11
CA CYS A 242 -12.93 13.97 -3.68
C CYS A 242 -11.84 13.33 -2.81
N VAL A 243 -10.58 13.45 -3.24
CA VAL A 243 -9.46 12.70 -2.67
C VAL A 243 -8.41 13.66 -2.10
N PRO A 244 -8.26 13.73 -0.76
CA PRO A 244 -7.12 14.40 -0.13
C PRO A 244 -5.81 13.76 -0.57
N THR A 245 -5.03 14.50 -1.37
CA THR A 245 -3.93 13.93 -2.16
C THR A 245 -2.59 14.52 -1.79
N GLY A 246 -1.62 13.64 -1.51
CA GLY A 246 -0.20 13.94 -1.44
C GLY A 246 0.54 13.32 -2.64
N ASN A 247 1.08 12.11 -2.47
CA ASN A 247 1.88 11.41 -3.50
C ASN A 247 1.05 10.72 -4.62
N PHE A 248 -0.18 11.17 -4.89
CA PHE A 248 -1.06 10.69 -5.98
C PHE A 248 -1.51 9.22 -6.01
N GLY A 249 -0.89 8.29 -5.26
CA GLY A 249 -1.25 6.85 -5.33
C GLY A 249 -2.74 6.55 -5.11
N ASN A 250 -3.38 7.26 -4.17
CA ASN A 250 -4.80 7.08 -3.88
C ASN A 250 -5.69 7.49 -5.07
N VAL A 251 -5.54 8.72 -5.57
CA VAL A 251 -6.35 9.19 -6.71
C VAL A 251 -6.01 8.44 -8.01
N LEU A 252 -4.77 7.99 -8.17
CA LEU A 252 -4.37 7.10 -9.27
C LEU A 252 -5.16 5.79 -9.24
N ALA A 253 -5.35 5.17 -8.07
CA ALA A 253 -6.17 3.98 -7.95
C ALA A 253 -7.63 4.22 -8.36
N GLY A 254 -8.18 5.40 -8.02
CA GLY A 254 -9.50 5.82 -8.49
C GLY A 254 -9.56 6.03 -10.00
N TRP A 255 -8.50 6.59 -10.60
CA TRP A 255 -8.38 6.71 -12.04
C TRP A 255 -8.33 5.35 -12.72
N ILE A 256 -7.56 4.40 -12.17
CA ILE A 256 -7.52 3.02 -12.68
C ILE A 256 -8.92 2.42 -12.60
N ALA A 257 -9.57 2.45 -11.43
CA ALA A 257 -10.92 1.92 -11.25
C ALA A 257 -11.89 2.46 -12.32
N LYS A 258 -11.92 3.79 -12.51
CA LYS A 258 -12.72 4.46 -13.54
C LYS A 258 -12.37 3.98 -14.96
N SER A 259 -11.08 3.98 -15.31
CA SER A 259 -10.59 3.58 -16.63
C SER A 259 -10.83 2.11 -16.95
N THR A 260 -10.99 1.27 -15.93
CA THR A 260 -11.25 -0.17 -16.05
C THR A 260 -12.74 -0.55 -15.90
N GLY A 261 -13.63 0.42 -15.72
CA GLY A 261 -15.09 0.22 -15.81
C GLY A 261 -15.93 0.55 -14.58
N ALA A 262 -15.35 1.13 -13.51
CA ALA A 262 -16.13 1.57 -12.35
C ALA A 262 -17.02 2.77 -12.68
N SER A 263 -18.21 2.84 -12.06
CA SER A 263 -19.18 3.92 -12.27
C SER A 263 -18.75 5.20 -11.55
N ILE A 264 -17.80 5.93 -12.16
CA ILE A 264 -17.17 7.12 -11.58
C ILE A 264 -17.23 8.27 -12.58
N ASP A 265 -17.81 9.40 -12.17
CA ASP A 265 -17.92 10.60 -13.00
C ASP A 265 -16.65 11.45 -12.93
N HIS A 266 -16.30 11.97 -11.75
CA HIS A 266 -15.12 12.81 -11.57
C HIS A 266 -14.23 12.34 -10.40
N LEU A 267 -12.94 12.66 -10.52
CA LEU A 267 -11.94 12.53 -9.47
C LEU A 267 -11.42 13.93 -9.15
N LEU A 268 -11.78 14.46 -7.99
CA LEU A 268 -11.33 15.75 -7.51
C LEU A 268 -10.07 15.55 -6.65
N ILE A 269 -9.00 16.26 -7.01
CA ILE A 269 -7.74 16.24 -6.26
C ILE A 269 -7.79 17.38 -5.24
N ALA A 270 -7.84 17.06 -3.96
CA ALA A 270 -7.77 18.05 -2.89
C ALA A 270 -6.35 18.11 -2.32
N SER A 271 -5.63 19.20 -2.61
CA SER A 271 -4.32 19.51 -2.02
C SER A 271 -4.46 20.41 -0.78
N ASN A 272 -3.40 20.47 0.03
CA ASN A 272 -3.27 21.48 1.09
C ASN A 272 -2.48 22.70 0.55
N ALA A 273 -1.84 23.47 1.41
CA ALA A 273 -1.04 24.64 1.02
C ALA A 273 0.20 24.33 0.14
N ASN A 274 0.51 23.06 -0.11
CA ASN A 274 1.51 22.62 -1.08
C ASN A 274 0.76 22.22 -2.36
N ASP A 275 0.46 23.18 -3.24
CA ASP A 275 -0.36 23.02 -4.45
C ASP A 275 0.45 22.93 -5.77
#